data_AF-A0A7S0YMM8-F1
#
_entry.id   AF-A0A7S0YMM8-F1
#
_cell.length_a   1.000
_cell.length_b   1.000
_cell.length_c   1.000
_cell.angle_alpha   90.00
_cell.angle_beta   90.00
_cell.angle_gamma   90.00
#
_symmetry.space_group_name_H-M   'P 1'
#
loop_
_entity.id
_entity.type
_entity.pdbx_description
1 polymer ?
#
loop_
_entity_poly.entity_id
_entity_poly.type
_entity_poly.pdbx_seq_one_letter_code
_entity_poly.pdbx_strand_id
1 'polypeptide(L)'
;FEGHQGSVLAAVIKPEGDFLFTAGDDCVIRGWALDDPLASESEVGDTSRLVMAGHEGRITGIAIVGHLLISVGWDQSIRAWDCVNGTLVHTIEYAHEGAITGVDAAPERQIFATSSSDGVGSVWST
;
A
#
# COMPACT_ATOMS: atom_id res chain seq x y z
N PHE A 1 7.56 14.77 3.34
CA PHE A 1 7.16 13.90 2.21
C PHE A 1 6.26 14.69 1.29
N GLU A 2 6.81 15.19 0.18
CA GLU A 2 6.05 15.79 -0.92
C GLU A 2 6.14 14.81 -2.10
N GLY A 3 5.04 14.57 -2.83
CA GLY A 3 5.05 13.66 -3.99
C GLY A 3 3.69 13.14 -4.45
N HIS A 4 2.76 12.89 -3.53
CA HIS A 4 1.40 12.48 -3.91
C HIS A 4 0.64 13.61 -4.63
N GLN A 5 -0.15 13.25 -5.64
CA GLN A 5 -0.96 14.19 -6.45
C GLN A 5 -2.45 14.20 -6.05
N GLY A 6 -2.79 13.58 -4.92
CA GLY A 6 -4.14 13.46 -4.40
C GLY A 6 -4.15 13.20 -2.89
N SER A 7 -5.33 13.00 -2.31
CA SER A 7 -5.46 12.69 -0.88
C SER A 7 -4.73 11.41 -0.54
N VAL A 8 -3.95 11.43 0.55
CA VAL A 8 -3.36 10.20 1.12
C VAL A 8 -4.39 9.55 2.02
N LEU A 9 -4.79 8.32 1.68
CA LEU A 9 -5.86 7.60 2.38
C LEU A 9 -5.33 6.52 3.32
N ALA A 10 -4.12 6.02 3.05
CA ALA A 10 -3.52 4.94 3.82
C ALA A 10 -2.03 5.17 4.05
N ALA A 11 -1.54 4.72 5.20
CA ALA A 11 -0.14 4.79 5.58
C ALA A 11 0.23 3.59 6.46
N VAL A 12 1.41 3.01 6.27
CA VAL A 12 1.93 1.93 7.12
C VAL A 12 3.45 2.07 7.26
N ILE A 13 3.94 1.92 8.49
CA ILE A 13 5.37 1.88 8.78
C ILE A 13 5.82 0.42 8.70
N LYS A 14 6.91 0.16 7.98
CA LYS A 14 7.56 -1.14 7.90
C LYS A 14 8.04 -1.56 9.30
N PRO A 15 7.84 -2.83 9.74
CA PRO A 15 8.13 -3.23 11.12
C PRO A 15 9.55 -2.92 11.60
N GLU A 16 10.53 -2.96 10.70
CA GLU A 16 11.94 -2.61 10.99
C GLU A 16 12.14 -1.10 11.25
N GLY A 17 11.17 -0.26 10.89
CA GLY A 17 11.19 1.20 11.11
C GLY A 17 12.01 1.98 10.09
N ASP A 18 12.48 1.33 9.02
CA ASP A 18 13.30 1.91 7.96
C ASP A 18 12.49 2.59 6.85
N PHE A 19 11.23 2.18 6.65
CA PHE A 19 10.35 2.73 5.61
C PHE A 19 8.96 3.09 6.13
N LEU A 20 8.42 4.18 5.60
CA LEU A 20 7.00 4.49 5.60
C LEU A 20 6.45 4.26 4.18
N PHE A 21 5.32 3.58 4.06
CA PHE A 21 4.56 3.52 2.81
C PHE A 21 3.28 4.34 2.93
N THR A 22 2.94 5.08 1.88
CA THR A 22 1.70 5.87 1.78
C THR A 22 1.02 5.63 0.46
N ALA A 23 -0.31 5.69 0.42
CA ALA A 23 -1.10 5.49 -0.78
C ALA A 23 -2.41 6.29 -0.73
N GLY A 24 -3.03 6.55 -1.89
CA GLY A 24 -4.29 7.27 -1.93
C GLY A 24 -4.89 7.50 -3.32
N ASP A 25 -5.46 8.68 -3.51
CA ASP A 25 -6.29 9.05 -4.66
C ASP A 25 -5.51 9.11 -5.99
N ASP A 26 -4.19 9.22 -5.95
CA ASP A 26 -3.34 9.24 -7.15
C ASP A 26 -2.96 7.85 -7.66
N CYS A 27 -3.55 6.79 -7.07
CA CYS A 27 -3.40 5.39 -7.49
C CYS A 27 -1.96 4.84 -7.39
N VAL A 28 -1.09 5.53 -6.64
CA VAL A 28 0.31 5.18 -6.48
C VAL A 28 0.59 4.92 -5.00
N ILE A 29 1.43 3.93 -4.72
CA ILE A 29 2.04 3.78 -3.39
C ILE A 29 3.44 4.36 -3.45
N ARG A 30 3.79 5.15 -2.43
CA ARG A 30 5.11 5.74 -2.27
C ARG A 30 5.79 5.21 -1.02
N GLY A 31 7.05 4.84 -1.15
CA GLY A 31 7.91 4.44 -0.04
C GLY A 31 8.90 5.54 0.32
N TRP A 32 8.96 5.90 1.59
CA TRP A 32 9.82 6.95 2.13
C TRP A 32 10.79 6.31 3.13
N ALA A 33 12.09 6.47 2.89
CA ALA A 33 13.10 6.06 3.84
C ALA A 33 13.03 6.97 5.08
N LEU A 34 13.02 6.36 6.27
CA LEU A 34 12.92 7.04 7.57
C LEU A 34 14.29 7.26 8.24
N ASP A 35 15.33 6.63 7.70
CA ASP A 35 16.71 6.72 8.17
C ASP A 35 17.50 7.89 7.55
N ASP A 36 16.85 8.70 6.70
CA ASP A 36 17.45 9.87 6.05
C ASP A 36 17.13 11.16 6.81
N PRO A 37 18.05 11.69 7.65
CA PRO A 37 17.83 12.93 8.40
C PRO A 37 17.71 14.18 7.50
N LEU A 38 18.03 14.09 6.20
CA LEU A 38 17.85 15.19 5.25
C LEU A 38 16.42 15.28 4.70
N ALA A 39 15.60 14.24 4.87
CA ALA A 39 14.23 14.22 4.36
C ALA A 39 13.29 15.24 5.05
N SER A 40 13.68 15.79 6.21
CA SER A 40 12.89 16.81 6.92
C SER A 40 13.28 18.26 6.56
N GLU A 41 14.39 18.48 5.86
CA GLU A 41 14.88 19.83 5.57
C GLU A 41 14.83 20.14 4.08
N SER A 42 13.72 20.76 3.66
CA SER A 42 13.69 21.65 2.50
C SER A 42 14.09 21.03 1.14
N GLU A 43 13.69 19.80 0.86
CA GLU A 43 13.66 19.31 -0.52
C GLU A 43 12.30 19.63 -1.16
N VAL A 44 12.32 20.46 -2.19
CA VAL A 44 11.15 20.74 -3.05
C VAL A 44 11.08 19.63 -4.09
N GLY A 45 9.97 18.88 -4.13
CA GLY A 45 9.75 17.82 -5.11
C GLY A 45 9.52 16.43 -4.52
N ASP A 46 9.41 15.42 -5.39
CA ASP A 46 9.14 14.03 -4.99
C ASP A 46 10.35 13.42 -4.28
N THR A 47 10.21 13.23 -2.97
CA THR A 47 11.25 12.68 -2.08
C THR A 47 11.10 11.18 -1.83
N SER A 48 10.20 10.51 -2.56
CA SER A 48 9.97 9.07 -2.37
C SER A 48 11.14 8.25 -2.93
N ARG A 49 11.51 7.19 -2.21
CA ARG A 49 12.54 6.23 -2.60
C ARG A 49 11.98 5.12 -3.47
N LEU A 50 10.71 4.78 -3.26
CA LEU A 50 9.99 3.77 -4.03
C LEU A 50 8.70 4.36 -4.59
N VAL A 51 8.39 4.00 -5.84
CA VAL A 51 7.15 4.36 -6.53
C VAL A 51 6.55 3.08 -7.10
N MET A 52 5.44 2.65 -6.51
CA MET A 52 4.71 1.44 -6.92
C MET A 52 3.42 1.87 -7.61
N ALA A 53 3.45 1.83 -8.94
CA ALA A 53 2.33 2.20 -9.80
C ALA A 53 1.71 0.95 -10.42
N GLY A 54 0.40 0.98 -10.65
CA GLY A 54 -0.31 -0.10 -11.35
C GLY A 54 -1.78 -0.23 -10.97
N HIS A 55 -2.21 0.35 -9.85
CA HIS A 55 -3.63 0.47 -9.55
C HIS A 55 -4.32 1.41 -10.56
N GLU A 56 -5.53 1.05 -10.98
CA GLU A 56 -6.36 1.85 -11.91
C GLU A 56 -7.45 2.66 -11.19
N GLY A 57 -7.50 2.55 -9.87
CA GLY A 57 -8.39 3.30 -8.99
C GLY A 57 -7.69 3.66 -7.68
N ARG A 58 -8.31 4.58 -6.93
CA ARG A 58 -7.73 5.04 -5.66
C ARG A 58 -7.43 3.87 -4.72
N ILE A 59 -6.28 3.95 -4.06
CA ILE A 59 -5.84 2.96 -3.09
C ILE A 59 -6.44 3.35 -1.74
N THR A 60 -7.25 2.48 -1.18
CA THR A 60 -8.02 2.73 0.06
C THR A 60 -7.35 2.15 1.29
N GLY A 61 -6.45 1.18 1.12
CA GLY A 61 -5.76 0.54 2.22
C GLY A 61 -4.45 -0.09 1.79
N ILE A 62 -3.50 -0.10 2.73
CA ILE A 62 -2.23 -0.81 2.61
C ILE A 62 -1.91 -1.50 3.95
N ALA A 63 -1.29 -2.67 3.89
CA ALA A 63 -0.86 -3.43 5.07
C ALA A 63 0.41 -4.23 4.77
N ILE A 64 1.18 -4.62 5.79
CA ILE A 64 2.40 -5.41 5.60
C ILE A 64 2.20 -6.81 6.18
N VAL A 65 2.51 -7.83 5.38
CA VAL A 65 2.52 -9.24 5.78
C VAL A 65 3.87 -9.84 5.39
N GLY A 66 4.73 -10.08 6.39
CA GLY A 66 6.09 -10.55 6.14
C GLY A 66 6.90 -9.51 5.33
N HIS A 67 7.38 -9.92 4.15
CA HIS A 67 8.15 -9.07 3.24
C HIS A 67 7.27 -8.39 2.16
N LEU A 68 5.97 -8.63 2.19
CA LEU A 68 5.03 -8.12 1.21
C LEU A 68 4.26 -6.92 1.76
N LEU A 69 4.17 -5.87 0.95
CA LEU A 69 3.19 -4.81 1.10
C LEU A 69 1.95 -5.20 0.30
N ILE A 70 0.81 -5.29 0.97
CA ILE A 70 -0.49 -5.53 0.35
C ILE A 70 -1.17 -4.19 0.14
N SER A 71 -1.72 -3.96 -1.04
CA SER A 71 -2.55 -2.81 -1.36
C SER A 71 -3.89 -3.22 -1.95
N VAL A 72 -4.91 -2.42 -1.64
CA VAL A 72 -6.27 -2.63 -2.09
C VAL A 72 -6.92 -1.32 -2.50
N GLY A 73 -7.90 -1.37 -3.40
CA GLY A 73 -8.50 -0.14 -3.90
C GLY A 73 -9.80 -0.29 -4.66
N TRP A 74 -10.16 0.82 -5.30
CA TRP A 74 -11.39 0.98 -6.07
C TRP A 74 -11.40 0.23 -7.40
N ASP A 75 -10.24 -0.22 -7.87
CA ASP A 75 -10.14 -1.12 -9.03
C ASP A 75 -10.44 -2.58 -8.68
N GLN A 76 -10.92 -2.85 -7.46
CA GLN A 76 -11.36 -4.18 -7.01
C GLN A 76 -10.22 -5.21 -6.96
N SER A 77 -8.97 -4.75 -7.05
CA SER A 77 -7.79 -5.61 -7.04
C SER A 77 -7.10 -5.64 -5.68
N ILE A 78 -6.47 -6.77 -5.38
CA ILE A 78 -5.48 -6.90 -4.30
C ILE A 78 -4.12 -7.07 -4.96
N ARG A 79 -3.15 -6.24 -4.58
CA ARG A 79 -1.79 -6.30 -5.11
C ARG A 79 -0.79 -6.52 -3.99
N ALA A 80 0.18 -7.39 -4.24
CA ALA A 80 1.29 -7.66 -3.33
C ALA A 80 2.58 -7.15 -3.96
N TRP A 81 3.31 -6.35 -3.20
CA TRP A 81 4.56 -5.70 -3.61
C TRP A 81 5.69 -6.12 -2.68
N ASP A 82 6.90 -6.23 -3.20
CA ASP A 82 8.10 -6.44 -2.38
C ASP A 82 8.47 -5.15 -1.64
N CYS A 83 8.57 -5.21 -0.31
CA CYS A 83 8.86 -4.04 0.53
C CYS A 83 10.28 -3.46 0.35
N VAL A 84 11.22 -4.20 -0.25
CA VAL A 84 12.61 -3.79 -0.39
C VAL A 84 12.82 -3.01 -1.69
N ASN A 85 12.25 -3.51 -2.79
CA ASN A 85 12.49 -2.94 -4.11
C ASN A 85 11.24 -2.36 -4.78
N GLY A 86 10.06 -2.48 -4.16
CA GLY A 86 8.80 -1.95 -4.69
C GLY A 86 8.30 -2.67 -5.95
N THR A 87 8.78 -3.89 -6.24
CA THR A 87 8.31 -4.65 -7.40
C THR A 87 6.96 -5.30 -7.13
N LEU A 88 6.09 -5.31 -8.13
CA LEU A 88 4.82 -6.04 -8.08
C LEU A 88 5.11 -7.55 -8.13
N VAL A 89 4.75 -8.27 -7.07
CA VAL A 89 4.95 -9.72 -6.94
C VAL A 89 3.72 -10.47 -7.43
N HIS A 90 2.53 -9.99 -7.06
CA HIS A 90 1.27 -10.65 -7.40
C HIS A 90 0.11 -9.67 -7.52
N THR A 91 -0.86 -10.02 -8.35
CA THR A 91 -2.15 -9.32 -8.48
C THR A 91 -3.28 -10.32 -8.49
N ILE A 92 -4.29 -10.06 -7.68
CA ILE A 92 -5.60 -10.72 -7.75
C ILE A 92 -6.57 -9.70 -8.33
N GLU A 93 -6.84 -9.85 -9.63
CA GLU A 93 -7.85 -9.04 -10.32
C GLU A 93 -9.25 -9.48 -9.91
N TYR A 94 -10.18 -8.53 -9.78
CA TYR A 94 -11.57 -8.78 -9.39
C TYR A 94 -11.67 -9.63 -8.12
N ALA A 95 -10.86 -9.31 -7.10
CA ALA A 95 -10.86 -10.02 -5.82
C ALA A 95 -12.20 -9.90 -5.07
N HIS A 96 -12.97 -8.86 -5.40
CA HIS A 96 -14.30 -8.53 -4.89
C HIS A 96 -15.18 -8.00 -6.04
N GLU A 97 -16.50 -8.05 -5.89
CA GLU A 97 -17.44 -7.49 -6.88
C GLU A 97 -17.62 -5.97 -6.72
N GLY A 98 -17.18 -5.43 -5.58
CA GLY A 98 -17.19 -4.02 -5.23
C GLY A 98 -15.79 -3.45 -4.99
N ALA A 99 -15.75 -2.14 -4.75
CA ALA A 99 -14.52 -1.47 -4.35
C ALA A 99 -14.04 -2.02 -3.00
N ILE A 100 -12.77 -2.38 -2.93
CA ILE A 100 -12.18 -2.80 -1.66
C ILE A 100 -11.98 -1.52 -0.82
N THR A 101 -12.52 -1.52 0.39
CA THR A 101 -12.60 -0.35 1.26
C THR A 101 -11.55 -0.34 2.35
N GLY A 102 -10.90 -1.48 2.60
CA GLY A 102 -9.86 -1.60 3.61
C GLY A 102 -9.14 -2.95 3.56
N VAL A 103 -7.98 -2.97 4.20
CA VAL A 103 -7.15 -4.16 4.42
C VAL A 103 -6.53 -4.06 5.80
N ASP A 104 -6.41 -5.20 6.48
CA ASP A 104 -5.67 -5.33 7.72
C ASP A 104 -4.91 -6.66 7.75
N ALA A 105 -3.79 -6.71 8.45
CA ALA A 105 -2.85 -7.82 8.43
C ALA A 105 -2.68 -8.46 9.81
N ALA A 106 -2.50 -9.79 9.82
CA ALA A 106 -1.99 -10.54 10.96
C ALA A 106 -0.66 -11.19 10.54
N PRO A 107 0.47 -10.46 10.64
CA PRO A 107 1.77 -10.91 10.13
C PRO A 107 2.26 -12.21 10.78
N GLU A 108 1.94 -12.42 12.05
CA GLU A 108 2.32 -13.63 12.79
C GLU A 108 1.62 -14.90 12.28
N ARG A 109 0.50 -14.72 11.58
CA ARG A 109 -0.27 -15.80 10.95
C ARG A 109 -0.09 -15.87 9.45
N GLN A 110 0.66 -14.95 8.84
CA GLN A 110 0.84 -14.83 7.39
C GLN A 110 -0.51 -14.73 6.65
N ILE A 111 -1.44 -13.95 7.22
CA ILE A 111 -2.76 -13.70 6.63
C ILE A 111 -3.09 -12.20 6.65
N PHE A 112 -4.05 -11.84 5.80
CA PHE A 112 -4.68 -10.53 5.81
C PHE A 112 -6.17 -10.64 5.52
N ALA A 113 -6.94 -9.65 5.95
CA ALA A 113 -8.36 -9.54 5.71
C ALA A 113 -8.65 -8.31 4.84
N THR A 114 -9.64 -8.42 3.96
CA THR A 114 -10.13 -7.30 3.16
C THR A 114 -11.62 -7.09 3.40
N SER A 115 -12.07 -5.85 3.29
CA SER A 115 -13.48 -5.46 3.33
C SER A 115 -13.87 -4.79 2.02
N SER A 116 -15.09 -5.04 1.53
CA SER A 116 -15.56 -4.51 0.24
C SER A 116 -16.93 -3.83 0.35
N SER A 117 -17.19 -2.90 -0.58
CA SER A 117 -18.49 -2.24 -0.71
C SER A 117 -19.61 -3.17 -1.22
N ASP A 118 -19.28 -4.37 -1.69
CA ASP A 118 -20.25 -5.42 -2.01
C ASP A 118 -20.86 -6.10 -0.77
N GLY A 119 -20.39 -5.74 0.43
CA GLY A 119 -20.85 -6.31 1.69
C GLY A 119 -20.11 -7.59 2.11
N VAL A 120 -19.05 -7.97 1.40
CA VAL A 120 -18.23 -9.14 1.70
C VAL A 120 -16.91 -8.74 2.35
N GLY A 121 -16.53 -9.49 3.37
CA GLY A 121 -15.17 -9.51 3.91
C GLY A 121 -14.51 -10.85 3.64
N SER A 122 -13.24 -10.84 3.25
CA SER A 122 -12.50 -12.06 2.86
C SER A 122 -11.17 -12.14 3.60
N VAL A 123 -10.72 -13.35 3.92
CA VAL A 123 -9.41 -13.64 4.52
C VAL A 123 -8.55 -14.39 3.53
N TRP A 124 -7.28 -14.00 3.45
CA TRP A 124 -6.31 -14.46 2.46
C TRP A 124 -5.03 -14.90 3.17
N SER A 125 -4.28 -15.81 2.54
CA SER A 125 -2.96 -16.24 3.00
C SER A 125 -1.89 -15.81 1.99
N THR A 126 -0.72 -15.41 2.51
CA THR A 126 0.47 -15.07 1.73
C THR A 126 1.39 -16.26 1.53
#